data_AF-A0A3P6BFT3-F1
#
_entry.id   AF-A0A3P6BFT3-F1
#
_cell.length_a   1.000
_cell.length_b   1.000
_cell.length_c   1.000
_cell.angle_alpha   90.00
_cell.angle_beta   90.00
_cell.angle_gamma   90.00
#
_symmetry.space_group_name_H-M   'P 1'
#
loop_
_entity.id
_entity.type
_entity.pdbx_description
1 polymer ?
#
loop_
_entity_poly.entity_id
_entity_poly.type
_entity_poly.pdbx_seq_one_letter_code
_entity_poly.pdbx_strand_id
1 'polypeptide(L)'
;MAVCTRFRVLQNRNVAATSMLRYMSTKLFIGGLSPGTDDNSLKDAFSTFNGVTEARVMTNEVTGRSRGYGFVNFKIEESAKSAISAMDGQELNGCNIRVDAAKEWPSLPLSLGEGTEDEKKGNKMVSRSVWKDPFVDAFLMKKKNAALNRKIWSRRSTILPEYVDSSVRIYNGKTHVRCKITEGKVGHKFGEFAFTRKVTKHPRAK
;
A
#
# COMPACT_ATOMS: atom_id res chain seq x y z
N MET A 1 -57.54 16.86 3.10
CA MET A 1 -56.27 17.51 3.50
C MET A 1 -55.96 17.06 4.92
N ALA A 2 -54.89 16.28 5.11
CA ALA A 2 -54.44 15.87 6.44
C ALA A 2 -52.92 15.99 6.45
N VAL A 3 -52.43 16.97 7.21
CA VAL A 3 -51.02 17.22 7.47
C VAL A 3 -50.67 16.31 8.66
N CYS A 4 -49.83 15.31 8.46
CA CYS A 4 -49.28 14.52 9.56
C CYS A 4 -47.76 14.50 9.45
N THR A 5 -47.17 15.40 10.23
CA THR A 5 -45.76 15.45 10.61
C THR A 5 -45.34 14.15 11.28
N ARG A 6 -44.34 13.46 10.71
CA ARG A 6 -43.46 12.60 11.50
C ARG A 6 -42.01 12.79 11.07
N PHE A 7 -41.29 13.46 11.97
CA PHE A 7 -39.87 13.37 12.22
C PHE A 7 -39.24 12.07 11.68
N ARG A 8 -38.28 12.21 10.77
CA ARG A 8 -37.40 11.11 10.35
C ARG A 8 -36.01 11.36 10.95
N VAL A 9 -35.87 11.09 12.25
CA VAL A 9 -34.56 10.81 12.85
C VAL A 9 -34.41 9.29 12.83
N LEU A 10 -33.46 8.80 12.03
CA LEU A 10 -32.79 7.51 12.19
C LEU A 10 -31.60 7.53 11.21
N GLN A 11 -30.60 8.35 11.51
CA GLN A 11 -29.24 8.07 11.06
C GLN A 11 -28.64 7.11 12.08
N ASN A 12 -28.57 5.84 11.71
CA ASN A 12 -27.67 4.91 12.37
C ASN A 12 -26.95 4.11 11.31
N ARG A 13 -25.66 4.40 11.13
CA ARG A 13 -24.68 3.45 10.60
C ARG A 13 -23.29 3.92 10.98
N ASN A 14 -22.89 3.41 12.14
CA ASN A 14 -21.51 3.23 12.60
C ASN A 14 -20.51 3.16 11.43
N VAL A 15 -19.78 4.26 11.20
CA VAL A 15 -18.49 4.20 10.50
C VAL A 15 -17.44 4.08 11.60
N ALA A 16 -17.14 2.83 11.93
CA ALA A 16 -16.17 2.46 12.95
C ALA A 16 -14.77 2.95 12.58
N ALA A 17 -14.23 3.83 13.43
CA ALA A 17 -12.88 3.73 14.00
C ALA A 17 -11.70 3.39 13.07
N THR A 18 -11.63 4.00 11.89
CA THR A 18 -10.38 4.11 11.09
C THR A 18 -9.76 5.51 11.16
N SER A 19 -10.38 6.44 11.89
CA SER A 19 -9.99 7.86 11.94
C SER A 19 -8.94 8.20 13.01
N MET A 20 -8.49 7.25 13.83
CA MET A 20 -7.64 7.54 15.00
C MET A 20 -6.13 7.33 14.77
N LEU A 21 -5.72 7.01 13.54
CA LEU A 21 -4.33 7.13 13.08
C LEU A 21 -4.19 8.32 12.12
N ARG A 22 -4.83 9.46 12.42
CA ARG A 22 -4.41 10.74 11.84
C ARG A 22 -3.09 11.11 12.50
N TYR A 23 -2.03 10.56 11.94
CA TYR A 23 -0.65 10.81 12.31
C TYR A 23 -0.43 12.30 12.48
N MET A 24 0.23 12.65 13.57
CA MET A 24 0.54 14.00 14.02
C MET A 24 1.49 14.65 13.02
N SER A 25 0.92 15.09 11.91
CA SER A 25 1.66 15.58 10.76
C SER A 25 1.58 17.09 10.77
N THR A 26 2.75 17.72 10.84
CA THR A 26 2.90 19.16 10.65
C THR A 26 2.68 19.56 9.19
N LYS A 27 2.72 18.59 8.27
CA LYS A 27 2.49 18.79 6.84
C LYS A 27 1.02 18.60 6.49
N LEU A 28 0.44 19.60 5.85
CA LEU A 28 -0.92 19.61 5.33
C LEU A 28 -0.93 19.47 3.81
N PHE A 29 -1.95 18.79 3.32
CA PHE A 29 -2.33 18.72 1.91
C PHE A 29 -3.44 19.72 1.65
N ILE A 30 -3.28 20.53 0.61
CA ILE A 30 -4.28 21.49 0.16
C ILE A 30 -4.68 21.11 -1.26
N GLY A 31 -5.94 20.71 -1.43
CA GLY A 31 -6.54 20.40 -2.72
C GLY A 31 -7.54 21.47 -3.16
N GLY A 32 -7.91 21.47 -4.44
CA GLY A 32 -8.92 22.38 -4.98
C GLY A 32 -8.38 23.79 -5.25
N LEU A 33 -7.06 23.94 -5.40
CA LEU A 33 -6.46 25.22 -5.77
C LEU A 33 -6.78 25.56 -7.22
N SER A 34 -7.05 26.84 -7.48
CA SER A 34 -7.19 27.37 -8.83
C SER A 34 -5.86 27.22 -9.60
N PRO A 35 -5.90 26.97 -10.93
CA PRO A 35 -4.68 26.84 -11.72
C PRO A 35 -3.80 28.11 -11.73
N GLY A 36 -4.34 29.26 -11.35
CA GLY A 36 -3.61 30.52 -11.19
C GLY A 36 -3.16 30.83 -9.75
N THR A 37 -3.31 29.91 -8.80
CA THR A 37 -2.85 30.13 -7.43
C THR A 37 -1.35 29.84 -7.31
N ASP A 38 -0.61 30.84 -6.85
CA ASP A 38 0.84 30.76 -6.60
C ASP A 38 1.18 30.36 -5.16
N ASP A 39 2.43 29.96 -4.96
CA ASP A 39 3.02 29.65 -3.65
C ASP A 39 2.83 30.81 -2.65
N ASN A 40 2.97 32.05 -3.13
CA ASN A 40 2.85 33.26 -2.32
C ASN A 40 1.42 33.48 -1.82
N SER A 41 0.41 33.32 -2.69
CA SER A 41 -1.00 33.44 -2.31
C SER A 41 -1.41 32.35 -1.33
N LEU A 42 -0.90 31.13 -1.52
CA LEU A 42 -1.10 30.05 -0.56
C LEU A 42 -0.47 30.40 0.79
N LYS A 43 0.77 30.89 0.80
CA LYS A 43 1.46 31.28 2.03
C LYS A 43 0.72 32.38 2.79
N ASP A 44 0.20 33.39 2.09
CA ASP A 44 -0.54 34.50 2.68
C ASP A 44 -1.84 34.02 3.34
N ALA A 45 -2.61 33.17 2.65
CA ALA A 45 -3.84 32.59 3.19
C ALA A 45 -3.62 31.75 4.47
N PHE A 46 -2.49 31.05 4.57
CA PHE A 46 -2.13 30.27 5.75
C PHE A 46 -1.34 31.07 6.79
N SER A 47 -0.91 32.30 6.48
CA SER A 47 -0.16 33.16 7.41
C SER A 47 -1.01 33.62 8.60
N THR A 48 -2.34 33.54 8.52
CA THR A 48 -3.25 33.76 9.65
C THR A 48 -2.96 32.78 10.80
N PHE A 49 -2.49 31.57 10.47
CA PHE A 49 -2.11 30.56 11.45
C PHE A 49 -0.60 30.63 11.66
N ASN A 50 -0.19 31.27 12.75
CA ASN A 50 1.22 31.38 13.12
C ASN A 50 1.89 29.99 13.13
N GLY A 51 2.98 29.84 12.38
CA GLY A 51 3.75 28.60 12.31
C GLY A 51 3.97 28.02 10.91
N VAL A 52 3.56 28.68 9.82
CA VAL A 52 3.90 28.25 8.45
C VAL A 52 5.42 28.31 8.24
N THR A 53 6.02 27.16 7.94
CA THR A 53 7.46 27.04 7.62
C THR A 53 7.69 27.06 6.11
N GLU A 54 6.88 26.29 5.37
CA GLU A 54 7.01 26.16 3.92
C GLU A 54 5.62 26.02 3.29
N ALA A 55 5.41 26.63 2.13
CA ALA A 55 4.21 26.47 1.31
C ALA A 55 4.65 26.26 -0.13
N ARG A 56 4.16 25.19 -0.77
CA ARG A 56 4.51 24.86 -2.16
C ARG A 56 3.35 24.25 -2.92
N VAL A 57 2.99 24.90 -4.02
CA VAL A 57 2.04 24.46 -5.03
C VAL A 57 2.77 23.53 -6.00
N MET A 58 2.14 22.41 -6.31
CA MET A 58 2.69 21.45 -7.25
C MET A 58 2.24 21.82 -8.66
N THR A 59 3.19 22.27 -9.48
CA THR A 59 2.99 22.55 -10.91
C THR A 59 3.48 21.36 -11.75
N ASN A 60 2.94 21.24 -12.95
CA ASN A 60 3.43 20.28 -13.93
C ASN A 60 4.69 20.85 -14.61
N GLU A 61 5.82 20.17 -14.48
CA GLU A 61 7.12 20.61 -15.02
C GLU A 61 7.11 20.80 -16.54
N VAL A 62 6.26 20.08 -17.28
CA VAL A 62 6.21 20.12 -18.75
C VAL A 62 5.34 21.27 -19.26
N THR A 63 4.21 21.54 -18.61
CA THR A 63 3.24 22.53 -19.07
C THR A 63 3.25 23.83 -18.27
N GLY A 64 3.97 23.87 -17.15
CA GLY A 64 4.00 24.99 -16.21
C GLY A 64 2.67 25.23 -15.48
N ARG A 65 1.64 24.42 -15.73
CA ARG A 65 0.31 24.60 -15.14
C ARG A 65 0.23 23.99 -13.75
N SER A 66 -0.42 24.67 -12.81
CA SER A 66 -0.68 24.14 -11.46
C SER A 66 -1.55 22.89 -11.53
N ARG A 67 -1.19 21.87 -10.74
CA ARG A 67 -1.93 20.60 -10.65
C ARG A 67 -3.19 20.71 -9.78
N GLY A 68 -3.50 21.92 -9.29
CA GLY A 68 -4.64 22.21 -8.43
C GLY A 68 -4.48 21.71 -7.00
N TYR A 69 -3.25 21.43 -6.56
CA TYR A 69 -2.97 21.06 -5.19
C TYR A 69 -1.57 21.51 -4.76
N GLY A 70 -1.38 21.62 -3.44
CA GLY A 70 -0.14 22.03 -2.82
C GLY A 70 0.04 21.40 -1.44
N PHE A 71 1.17 21.69 -0.83
CA PHE A 71 1.51 21.28 0.51
C PHE A 71 1.95 22.49 1.33
N VAL A 72 1.54 22.51 2.60
CA VAL A 72 2.01 23.49 3.57
C VAL A 72 2.58 22.74 4.77
N ASN A 73 3.77 23.12 5.20
CA ASN A 73 4.42 22.57 6.38
C ASN A 73 4.38 23.57 7.51
N PHE A 74 3.90 23.15 8.68
CA PHE A 74 3.87 23.92 9.91
C PHE A 74 5.03 23.57 10.82
N LYS A 75 5.35 24.47 11.75
CA LYS A 75 6.31 24.23 12.83
C LYS A 75 5.65 23.52 14.01
N ILE A 76 4.38 23.83 14.26
CA ILE A 76 3.61 23.37 15.42
C ILE A 76 2.39 22.61 14.92
N GLU A 77 2.17 21.41 15.47
CA GLU A 77 1.06 20.54 15.10
C GLU A 77 -0.31 21.11 15.49
N GLU A 78 -0.39 21.84 16.60
CA GLU A 78 -1.63 22.49 17.06
C GLU A 78 -2.10 23.55 16.07
N SER A 79 -1.18 24.34 15.52
CA SER A 79 -1.47 25.30 14.45
C SER A 79 -1.96 24.58 13.19
N ALA A 80 -1.36 23.45 12.84
CA ALA A 80 -1.77 22.65 11.68
C ALA A 80 -3.21 22.11 11.84
N LYS A 81 -3.58 21.58 13.01
CA LYS A 81 -4.94 21.10 13.29
C LYS A 81 -5.99 22.21 13.27
N SER A 82 -5.62 23.37 13.81
CA SER A 82 -6.48 24.56 13.79
C SER A 82 -6.69 25.06 12.37
N ALA A 83 -5.63 25.08 11.55
CA ALA A 83 -5.69 25.44 10.14
C ALA A 83 -6.58 24.47 9.34
N ILE A 84 -6.47 23.15 9.55
CA ILE A 84 -7.39 22.17 8.91
C ILE A 84 -8.84 22.53 9.22
N SER A 85 -9.17 22.76 10.49
CA SER A 85 -10.57 22.94 10.91
C SER A 85 -11.17 24.28 10.46
N ALA A 86 -10.33 25.31 10.30
CA ALA A 86 -10.77 26.66 9.93
C ALA A 86 -10.75 26.93 8.42
N MET A 87 -9.81 26.30 7.68
CA MET A 87 -9.59 26.54 6.26
C MET A 87 -10.24 25.50 5.34
N ASP A 88 -10.63 24.33 5.85
CA ASP A 88 -11.34 23.34 5.04
C ASP A 88 -12.69 23.88 4.57
N GLY A 89 -12.88 23.94 3.25
CA GLY A 89 -14.08 24.47 2.60
C GLY A 89 -14.06 25.98 2.30
N GLN A 90 -13.01 26.72 2.70
CA GLN A 90 -12.88 28.13 2.37
C GLN A 90 -12.73 28.36 0.86
N GLU A 91 -13.13 29.53 0.36
CA GLU A 91 -12.95 29.91 -1.03
C GLU A 91 -11.64 30.69 -1.21
N LEU A 92 -10.74 30.17 -2.06
CA LEU A 92 -9.54 30.88 -2.50
C LEU A 92 -9.56 31.01 -4.02
N ASN A 93 -9.50 32.26 -4.52
CA ASN A 93 -9.50 32.59 -5.94
C ASN A 93 -10.70 31.97 -6.71
N GLY A 94 -11.88 31.97 -6.08
CA GLY A 94 -13.12 31.43 -6.66
C GLY A 94 -13.21 29.89 -6.68
N CYS A 95 -12.33 29.19 -5.96
CA CYS A 95 -12.37 27.73 -5.80
C CYS A 95 -12.39 27.35 -4.32
N ASN A 96 -13.25 26.39 -3.95
CA ASN A 96 -13.26 25.86 -2.59
C ASN A 96 -12.05 24.97 -2.35
N ILE A 97 -11.25 25.33 -1.36
CA ILE A 97 -10.09 24.55 -0.95
C ILE A 97 -10.47 23.44 0.02
N ARG A 98 -9.74 22.34 -0.07
CA ARG A 98 -9.84 21.21 0.85
C ARG A 98 -8.53 21.06 1.58
N VAL A 99 -8.57 21.03 2.91
CA VAL A 99 -7.38 20.94 3.75
C VAL A 99 -7.42 19.64 4.53
N ASP A 100 -6.43 18.77 4.30
CA ASP A 100 -6.32 17.47 4.98
C ASP A 100 -4.89 17.29 5.52
N ALA A 101 -4.71 16.41 6.50
CA ALA A 101 -3.39 15.96 6.92
C ALA A 101 -2.67 15.31 5.72
N ALA A 102 -1.42 15.71 5.46
CA ALA A 102 -0.69 15.15 4.34
C ALA A 102 -0.39 13.67 4.60
N LYS A 103 -0.88 12.81 3.71
CA LYS A 103 -0.53 11.40 3.73
C LYS A 103 0.89 11.26 3.20
N GLU A 104 1.85 11.10 4.10
CA GLU A 104 3.11 10.50 3.69
C GLU A 104 2.80 9.08 3.18
N TRP A 105 3.26 8.80 1.96
CA TRP A 105 3.37 7.41 1.58
C TRP A 105 4.39 6.80 2.54
N PRO A 106 4.10 5.68 3.23
CA PRO A 106 5.10 5.07 4.09
C PRO A 106 6.31 4.76 3.20
N SER A 107 7.37 5.54 3.35
CA SER A 107 8.70 4.99 3.10
C SER A 107 8.77 3.79 4.02
N LEU A 108 8.76 2.60 3.43
CA LEU A 108 9.01 1.35 4.16
C LEU A 108 10.13 1.62 5.17
N PRO A 109 10.00 1.20 6.44
CA PRO A 109 10.96 1.57 7.47
C PRO A 109 12.36 1.19 7.02
N LEU A 110 13.13 2.21 6.62
CA LEU A 110 14.55 2.11 6.35
C LEU A 110 15.22 1.89 7.70
N SER A 111 15.46 0.62 8.02
CA SER A 111 16.39 0.27 9.09
C SER A 111 17.76 0.82 8.74
N LEU A 112 18.34 1.56 9.68
CA LEU A 112 19.65 2.22 9.70
C LEU A 112 20.71 1.66 8.73
N GLY A 113 21.26 2.58 7.95
CA GLY A 113 22.56 2.47 7.31
C GLY A 113 22.89 3.80 6.64
N GLU A 114 23.67 4.64 7.32
CA GLU A 114 24.28 5.82 6.70
C GLU A 114 25.14 5.37 5.51
N GLY A 115 24.91 5.99 4.36
CA GLY A 115 25.62 5.71 3.11
C GLY A 115 24.99 6.54 2.00
N THR A 116 25.55 7.72 1.75
CA THR A 116 25.30 8.51 0.55
C THR A 116 25.68 7.69 -0.67
N GLU A 117 24.74 7.42 -1.59
CA GLU A 117 25.03 7.19 -3.01
C GLU A 117 23.74 7.24 -3.84
N ASP A 118 23.68 8.25 -4.71
CA ASP A 118 22.60 8.53 -5.64
C ASP A 118 22.53 7.45 -6.74
N GLU A 119 21.78 6.37 -6.54
CA GLU A 119 21.45 5.46 -7.64
C GLU A 119 20.30 6.02 -8.49
N LYS A 120 20.68 6.58 -9.64
CA LYS A 120 19.81 6.89 -10.77
C LYS A 120 18.87 5.70 -11.03
N LYS A 121 17.55 5.97 -10.99
CA LYS A 121 16.48 5.06 -11.44
C LYS A 121 16.69 4.67 -12.91
N GLY A 122 17.52 3.67 -13.15
CA GLY A 122 17.49 2.90 -14.38
C GLY A 122 16.27 1.99 -14.36
N ASN A 123 15.42 2.07 -15.39
CA ASN A 123 14.33 1.14 -15.60
C ASN A 123 14.90 -0.27 -15.81
N LYS A 124 15.15 -1.02 -14.72
CA LYS A 124 15.59 -2.41 -14.80
C LYS A 124 14.41 -3.24 -15.29
N MET A 125 14.52 -3.74 -16.50
CA MET A 125 13.57 -4.68 -17.08
C MET A 125 13.71 -6.01 -16.34
N VAL A 126 12.82 -6.28 -15.39
CA VAL A 126 12.80 -7.53 -14.64
C VAL A 126 11.71 -8.44 -15.18
N SER A 127 11.99 -9.73 -15.24
CA SER A 127 11.01 -10.75 -15.57
C SER A 127 9.75 -10.61 -14.70
N ARG A 128 8.56 -10.74 -15.30
CA ARG A 128 7.25 -10.65 -14.62
C ARG A 128 7.11 -11.49 -13.33
N SER A 129 7.88 -12.56 -13.22
CA SER A 129 7.92 -13.48 -12.08
C SER A 129 8.77 -13.00 -10.91
N VAL A 130 9.65 -12.02 -11.15
CA VAL A 130 10.49 -11.39 -10.13
C VAL A 130 9.83 -10.09 -9.65
N TRP A 131 9.10 -9.38 -10.52
CA TRP A 131 8.24 -8.26 -10.09
C TRP A 131 7.13 -8.75 -9.16
N LYS A 132 6.48 -9.86 -9.51
CA LYS A 132 5.50 -10.50 -8.64
C LYS A 132 6.28 -11.26 -7.58
N ASP A 133 6.23 -10.79 -6.33
CA ASP A 133 6.78 -11.51 -5.18
C ASP A 133 6.48 -13.01 -5.27
N PRO A 134 7.37 -13.88 -4.74
CA PRO A 134 7.19 -15.32 -4.74
C PRO A 134 5.73 -15.67 -4.40
N PHE A 135 5.01 -16.26 -5.36
CA PHE A 135 3.59 -16.51 -5.16
C PHE A 135 3.45 -17.56 -4.05
N VAL A 136 2.92 -17.13 -2.91
CA VAL A 136 2.64 -17.99 -1.77
C VAL A 136 1.15 -17.87 -1.46
N ASP A 137 0.46 -19.00 -1.53
CA ASP A 137 -0.96 -19.06 -1.21
C ASP A 137 -1.25 -18.60 0.23
N ALA A 138 -2.35 -17.87 0.43
CA ALA A 138 -2.74 -17.30 1.72
C ALA A 138 -2.89 -18.37 2.82
N PHE A 139 -3.33 -19.58 2.46
CA PHE A 139 -3.40 -20.70 3.40
C PHE A 139 -2.03 -21.17 3.87
N LEU A 140 -1.00 -21.03 3.02
CA LEU A 140 0.37 -21.38 3.37
C LEU A 140 0.99 -20.30 4.28
N MET A 141 0.69 -19.02 4.04
CA MET A 141 1.10 -17.90 4.90
C MET A 141 0.52 -17.99 6.31
N LYS A 142 -0.79 -18.27 6.45
CA LYS A 142 -1.46 -18.40 7.76
C LYS A 142 -0.94 -19.58 8.59
N LYS A 143 -0.37 -20.59 7.93
CA LYS A 143 0.12 -21.82 8.57
C LYS A 143 1.61 -21.75 8.94
N LYS A 144 2.30 -20.64 8.63
CA LYS A 144 3.75 -20.41 8.81
C LYS A 144 4.27 -20.81 10.19
N ASN A 145 3.46 -20.70 11.25
CA ASN A 145 3.86 -20.94 12.64
C ASN A 145 3.63 -22.38 13.17
N ALA A 146 3.16 -23.33 12.35
CA ALA A 146 2.89 -24.70 12.81
C ALA A 146 4.03 -25.66 12.44
N ALA A 147 4.67 -26.23 13.47
CA ALA A 147 5.81 -27.13 13.39
C ALA A 147 5.57 -28.40 12.54
N LEU A 148 6.65 -28.81 11.86
CA LEU A 148 7.03 -30.11 11.27
C LEU A 148 5.94 -31.18 11.09
N ASN A 149 5.82 -31.68 9.84
CA ASN A 149 4.79 -32.60 9.29
C ASN A 149 3.59 -31.92 8.60
N ARG A 150 3.86 -30.89 7.80
CA ARG A 150 2.82 -30.13 7.09
C ARG A 150 2.31 -30.87 5.86
N LYS A 151 1.00 -31.13 5.83
CA LYS A 151 0.25 -31.44 4.59
C LYS A 151 0.07 -30.14 3.81
N ILE A 152 0.68 -30.06 2.63
CA ILE A 152 0.63 -28.93 1.72
C ILE A 152 -0.31 -29.31 0.57
N TRP A 153 -1.42 -28.58 0.50
CA TRP A 153 -2.43 -28.75 -0.55
C TRP A 153 -2.20 -27.79 -1.71
N SER A 154 -1.52 -26.67 -1.47
CA SER A 154 -1.19 -25.72 -2.52
C SER A 154 -0.03 -26.22 -3.37
N ARG A 155 -0.34 -26.61 -4.61
CA ARG A 155 0.63 -27.02 -5.62
C ARG A 155 1.27 -25.84 -6.38
N ARG A 156 0.66 -24.65 -6.30
CA ARG A 156 1.12 -23.45 -7.02
C ARG A 156 2.04 -22.57 -6.19
N SER A 157 2.08 -22.79 -4.87
CA SER A 157 2.95 -22.01 -3.97
C SER A 157 4.42 -22.30 -4.26
N THR A 158 5.19 -21.22 -4.25
CA THR A 158 6.66 -21.24 -4.30
C THR A 158 7.21 -21.75 -2.96
N ILE A 159 8.25 -22.57 -3.02
CA ILE A 159 8.96 -23.07 -1.84
C ILE A 159 9.83 -21.95 -1.30
N LEU A 160 9.58 -21.55 -0.05
CA LEU A 160 10.36 -20.55 0.66
C LEU A 160 11.62 -21.17 1.28
N PRO A 161 12.70 -20.38 1.48
CA PRO A 161 13.92 -20.85 2.14
C PRO A 161 13.65 -21.35 3.57
N GLU A 162 12.59 -20.87 4.21
CA GLU A 162 12.14 -21.31 5.54
C GLU A 162 11.73 -22.79 5.61
N TYR A 163 11.46 -23.44 4.46
CA TYR A 163 11.10 -24.86 4.41
C TYR A 163 12.30 -25.78 4.20
N VAL A 164 13.52 -25.25 4.06
CA VAL A 164 14.73 -26.07 3.90
C VAL A 164 14.89 -27.02 5.10
N ASP A 165 15.39 -28.22 4.83
CA ASP A 165 15.57 -29.34 5.77
C ASP A 165 14.28 -29.90 6.39
N SER A 166 13.11 -29.44 5.94
CA SER A 166 11.83 -29.98 6.36
C SER A 166 11.33 -31.10 5.45
N SER A 167 10.73 -32.14 6.05
CA SER A 167 9.93 -33.11 5.29
C SER A 167 8.45 -32.72 5.29
N VAL A 168 7.90 -32.47 4.09
CA VAL A 168 6.51 -32.05 3.88
C VAL A 168 5.73 -33.08 3.07
N ARG A 169 4.41 -33.12 3.22
CA ARG A 169 3.52 -34.00 2.45
C ARG A 169 2.74 -33.18 1.44
N ILE A 170 3.07 -33.29 0.15
CA ILE A 170 2.51 -32.46 -0.92
C ILE A 170 1.39 -33.21 -1.63
N TYR A 171 0.22 -32.59 -1.79
CA TYR A 171 -0.92 -33.19 -2.47
C TYR A 171 -0.68 -33.29 -3.99
N ASN A 172 -0.92 -34.46 -4.59
CA ASN A 172 -0.79 -34.69 -6.03
C ASN A 172 -2.14 -34.77 -6.78
N GLY A 173 -3.25 -34.47 -6.12
CA GLY A 173 -4.61 -34.59 -6.69
C GLY A 173 -5.34 -35.87 -6.30
N LYS A 174 -4.67 -36.83 -5.66
CA LYS A 174 -5.30 -38.04 -5.08
C LYS A 174 -4.81 -38.29 -3.66
N THR A 175 -3.49 -38.31 -3.47
CA THR A 175 -2.83 -38.57 -2.19
C THR A 175 -1.77 -37.51 -1.89
N HIS A 176 -1.15 -37.59 -0.71
CA HIS A 176 -0.01 -36.74 -0.37
C HIS A 176 1.31 -37.50 -0.53
N VAL A 177 2.21 -36.98 -1.34
CA VAL A 177 3.56 -37.49 -1.57
C VAL A 177 4.51 -36.83 -0.56
N ARG A 178 5.32 -37.63 0.13
CA ARG A 178 6.33 -37.10 1.05
C ARG A 178 7.51 -36.57 0.24
N CYS A 179 7.89 -35.31 0.48
CA CYS A 179 9.01 -34.65 -0.17
C CYS A 179 9.92 -34.04 0.90
N LYS A 180 11.22 -34.36 0.85
CA LYS A 180 12.25 -33.65 1.61
C LYS A 180 12.59 -32.37 0.86
N ILE A 181 12.49 -31.23 1.52
CA ILE A 181 12.84 -29.93 0.92
C ILE A 181 14.33 -29.69 1.18
N THR A 182 15.11 -29.64 0.11
CA THR A 182 16.53 -29.28 0.11
C THR A 182 16.66 -27.86 -0.42
N GLU A 183 17.81 -27.21 -0.19
CA GLU A 183 18.08 -25.84 -0.67
C GLU A 183 17.81 -25.66 -2.17
N GLY A 184 18.22 -26.63 -3.00
CA GLY A 184 17.96 -26.61 -4.45
C GLY A 184 16.48 -26.69 -4.87
N LYS A 185 15.53 -26.82 -3.93
CA LYS A 185 14.09 -26.79 -4.21
C LYS A 185 13.46 -25.43 -3.90
N VAL A 186 14.19 -24.49 -3.30
CA VAL A 186 13.71 -23.14 -3.03
C VAL A 186 13.46 -22.41 -4.35
N GLY A 187 12.38 -21.63 -4.43
CA GLY A 187 11.99 -20.93 -5.67
C GLY A 187 11.20 -21.78 -6.68
N HIS A 188 11.21 -23.11 -6.55
CA HIS A 188 10.33 -24.00 -7.31
C HIS A 188 8.94 -24.10 -6.67
N LYS A 189 7.93 -24.56 -7.42
CA LYS A 189 6.59 -24.79 -6.87
C LYS A 189 6.50 -26.14 -6.18
N PHE A 190 5.76 -26.22 -5.07
CA PHE A 190 5.51 -27.50 -4.39
C PHE A 190 4.95 -28.58 -5.34
N GLY A 191 4.12 -28.20 -6.32
CA GLY A 191 3.53 -29.14 -7.28
C GLY A 191 4.53 -29.84 -8.21
N GLU A 192 5.72 -29.28 -8.42
CA GLU A 192 6.75 -29.88 -9.28
C GLU A 192 7.33 -31.17 -8.68
N PHE A 193 7.28 -31.30 -7.35
CA PHE A 193 7.79 -32.47 -6.64
C PHE A 193 6.69 -33.50 -6.29
N ALA A 194 5.48 -33.32 -6.81
CA ALA A 194 4.32 -34.19 -6.56
C ALA A 194 3.66 -34.64 -7.87
N PHE A 195 4.30 -35.59 -8.57
CA PHE A 195 3.83 -36.11 -9.86
C PHE A 195 2.43 -36.71 -9.79
N THR A 196 1.62 -36.40 -10.81
CA THR A 196 0.17 -36.70 -10.83
C THR A 196 -0.20 -37.87 -11.75
N ARG A 197 0.66 -38.20 -12.73
CA ARG A 197 0.45 -39.27 -13.71
C ARG A 197 1.70 -40.13 -13.82
N LYS A 198 1.54 -41.45 -13.86
CA LYS A 198 2.59 -42.37 -14.29
C LYS A 198 2.53 -42.44 -15.81
N VAL A 199 3.58 -42.00 -16.50
CA VAL A 199 3.69 -42.19 -17.95
C VAL A 199 4.13 -43.63 -18.18
N THR A 200 3.20 -44.48 -18.61
CA THR A 200 3.53 -45.83 -19.07
C THR A 200 4.09 -45.74 -20.48
N LYS A 201 5.32 -46.22 -20.69
CA LYS A 201 5.87 -46.34 -22.04
C LYS A 201 5.04 -47.38 -22.80
N HIS A 202 4.45 -46.99 -23.93
CA HIS A 202 3.87 -47.98 -24.83
C HIS A 202 5.01 -48.80 -25.44
N PRO A 203 4.91 -50.15 -25.48
CA PRO A 203 5.90 -50.96 -26.15
C PRO A 203 5.96 -50.53 -27.62
N ARG A 204 7.17 -50.31 -28.14
CA ARG A 204 7.34 -50.05 -29.57
C ARG A 204 6.92 -51.32 -30.31
N ALA A 205 5.98 -51.19 -31.25
CA ALA A 205 5.69 -52.26 -32.19
C ALA A 205 7.00 -52.64 -32.91
N LYS A 206 7.31 -53.94 -32.94
CA LYS A 206 8.46 -54.49 -33.68
C LYS A 206 8.15 -54.49 -35.17
#